data_AF-A0A9P9YJM2-F1
#
_entry.id   AF-A0A9P9YJM2-F1
#
_cell.length_a   1.000
_cell.length_b   1.000
_cell.length_c   1.000
_cell.angle_alpha   90.00
_cell.angle_beta   90.00
_cell.angle_gamma   90.00
#
_symmetry.space_group_name_H-M   'P 1'
#
loop_
_entity.id
_entity.type
_entity.pdbx_description
1 polymer ?
#
loop_
_entity_poly.entity_id
_entity_poly.type
_entity_poly.pdbx_seq_one_letter_code
_entity_poly.pdbx_strand_id
1 'polypeptide(L)'
;MRREPRKDYNLRVLRTMKDRHVTRNGDPEPVVDPSQDYMLMLGYENATHTVLRFRRKLDTCDPSHDIAITLQVKFMPSASGGGDVLPDS
;
A
#
# COMPACT_ATOMS: atom_id res chain seq x y z
N MET A 1 -16.89 -6.31 34.78
CA MET A 1 -16.64 -6.34 33.32
C MET A 1 -15.22 -5.86 33.08
N ARG A 2 -14.24 -6.78 33.00
CA ARG A 2 -12.85 -6.43 32.67
C ARG A 2 -12.76 -6.43 31.14
N ARG A 3 -12.55 -5.26 30.53
CA ARG A 3 -12.17 -5.20 29.11
C ARG A 3 -10.77 -5.82 29.02
N GLU A 4 -10.62 -6.90 28.26
CA GLU A 4 -9.29 -7.43 27.96
C GLU A 4 -8.42 -6.34 27.31
N PRO A 5 -7.10 -6.29 27.58
CA PRO A 5 -6.20 -5.41 26.87
C PRO A 5 -6.30 -5.70 25.38
N ARG A 6 -6.48 -4.67 24.55
CA ARG A 6 -6.36 -4.83 23.09
C ARG A 6 -4.97 -5.41 22.83
N LYS A 7 -4.92 -6.63 22.33
CA LYS A 7 -3.68 -7.21 21.86
C LYS A 7 -3.29 -6.43 20.61
N ASP A 8 -2.28 -5.58 20.73
CA ASP A 8 -1.73 -4.81 19.62
C ASP A 8 -0.93 -5.75 18.70
N TYR A 9 -1.62 -6.66 18.02
CA TYR A 9 -1.09 -7.48 16.94
C TYR A 9 -0.57 -6.62 15.76
N ASN A 10 -0.84 -5.32 15.80
CA ASN A 10 -0.38 -4.32 14.86
C ASN A 10 1.15 -4.15 14.83
N LEU A 11 1.92 -4.38 15.89
CA LEU A 11 3.35 -4.01 15.82
C LEU A 11 4.25 -5.01 15.07
N ARG A 12 3.81 -6.26 14.83
CA ARG A 12 4.63 -7.30 14.18
C ARG A 12 4.22 -7.63 12.74
N VAL A 13 2.97 -7.36 12.36
CA VAL A 13 2.44 -7.65 11.00
C VAL A 13 2.56 -6.43 10.07
N LEU A 14 2.74 -5.21 10.58
CA LEU A 14 2.80 -3.96 9.79
C LEU A 14 4.07 -3.77 8.93
N ARG A 15 4.87 -4.81 8.66
CA ARG A 15 6.16 -4.69 7.95
C ARG A 15 6.17 -5.20 6.50
N THR A 16 5.03 -5.61 5.94
CA THR A 16 4.99 -6.40 4.68
C THR A 16 4.42 -5.71 3.44
N MET A 17 3.83 -4.51 3.53
CA MET A 17 3.41 -3.77 2.33
C MET A 17 4.50 -2.77 1.93
N LYS A 18 5.02 -2.89 0.71
CA LYS A 18 5.95 -1.93 0.11
C LYS A 18 5.25 -1.19 -1.02
N ASP A 19 5.38 0.13 -1.01
CA ASP A 19 5.00 0.96 -2.15
C ASP A 19 5.91 0.64 -3.35
N ARG A 20 5.33 0.55 -4.53
CA ARG A 20 6.02 0.16 -5.76
C ARG A 20 5.52 0.99 -6.94
N HIS A 21 6.43 1.38 -7.83
CA HIS A 21 6.10 2.09 -9.06
C HIS A 21 6.60 1.32 -10.28
N VAL A 22 6.00 1.61 -11.43
CA VAL A 22 6.45 1.08 -12.73
C VAL A 22 7.37 2.13 -13.36
N THR A 23 8.49 1.71 -13.96
CA THR A 23 9.35 2.66 -14.69
C THR A 23 8.74 3.01 -16.05
N ARG A 24 9.24 4.07 -16.68
CA ARG A 24 8.76 4.55 -17.99
C ARG A 24 8.82 3.49 -19.10
N ASN A 25 9.68 2.48 -18.95
CA ASN A 25 9.85 1.41 -19.93
C ASN A 25 8.82 0.28 -19.78
N GLY A 26 7.96 0.34 -18.76
CA GLY A 26 6.89 -0.63 -18.55
C GLY A 26 7.43 -1.97 -18.08
N ASP A 27 8.23 -1.97 -17.02
CA ASP A 27 8.81 -3.21 -16.47
C ASP A 27 7.72 -4.24 -16.14
N PRO A 28 7.98 -5.54 -16.37
CA PRO A 28 7.02 -6.60 -16.09
C PRO A 28 6.70 -6.74 -14.60
N GLU A 29 7.61 -6.32 -13.72
CA GLU A 29 7.43 -6.29 -12.29
C GLU A 29 7.60 -4.85 -11.76
N PRO A 30 6.66 -4.31 -10.97
CA PRO A 30 6.82 -3.02 -10.30
C PRO A 30 8.01 -3.04 -9.33
N VAL A 31 8.83 -1.98 -9.36
CA VAL A 31 10.01 -1.85 -8.49
C VAL A 31 9.66 -1.12 -7.20
N VAL A 32 10.42 -1.36 -6.13
CA VAL A 32 10.22 -0.69 -4.83
C VAL A 32 10.47 0.80 -4.96
N ASP A 33 9.50 1.60 -4.51
CA ASP A 33 9.62 3.06 -4.51
C ASP A 33 10.61 3.53 -3.43
N PRO A 34 11.67 4.28 -3.77
CA PRO A 34 12.60 4.80 -2.77
C PRO A 34 11.97 5.70 -1.70
N SER A 35 10.90 6.44 -2.00
CA SER A 35 10.28 7.40 -1.07
C SER A 35 9.36 6.73 -0.04
N GLN A 36 8.70 5.63 -0.43
CA GLN A 36 7.68 4.92 0.35
C GLN A 36 6.59 5.86 0.90
N ASP A 37 5.85 6.51 0.01
CA ASP A 37 4.93 7.61 0.37
C ASP A 37 3.58 7.17 0.96
N TYR A 38 3.21 5.89 0.81
CA TYR A 38 1.99 5.32 1.38
C TYR A 38 2.24 4.71 2.76
N MET A 39 1.41 5.10 3.73
CA MET A 39 1.41 4.52 5.06
C MET A 39 0.18 3.67 5.30
N LEU A 40 0.37 2.38 5.55
CA LEU A 40 -0.69 1.49 5.99
C LEU A 40 -1.13 1.85 7.42
N MET A 41 -2.39 2.21 7.59
CA MET A 41 -2.98 2.60 8.87
C MET A 41 -3.68 1.43 9.55
N LEU A 42 -4.28 0.55 8.76
CA LEU A 42 -5.05 -0.60 9.22
C LEU A 42 -5.06 -1.65 8.10
N GLY A 43 -4.85 -2.91 8.46
CA GLY A 43 -5.14 -4.05 7.60
C GLY A 43 -5.85 -5.10 8.44
N TYR A 44 -6.97 -5.62 7.94
CA TYR A 44 -7.61 -6.78 8.54
C TYR A 44 -8.28 -7.62 7.46
N GLU A 45 -8.40 -8.90 7.75
CA GLU A 45 -9.07 -9.86 6.90
C GLU A 45 -10.17 -10.54 7.73
N ASN A 46 -11.29 -10.81 7.08
CA ASN A 46 -12.32 -11.71 7.58
C ASN A 46 -12.57 -12.81 6.54
N ALA A 47 -13.49 -13.73 6.83
CA ALA A 47 -13.77 -14.89 5.98
C ALA A 47 -14.15 -14.57 4.51
N THR A 48 -14.47 -13.32 4.18
CA THR A 48 -14.94 -12.92 2.84
C THR A 48 -14.21 -11.72 2.25
N HIS A 49 -13.52 -10.91 3.06
CA HIS A 49 -12.93 -9.66 2.61
C HIS A 49 -11.62 -9.37 3.32
N THR A 50 -10.68 -8.82 2.57
CA THR A 50 -9.49 -8.15 3.06
C THR A 50 -9.70 -6.64 2.94
N VAL A 51 -9.52 -5.90 4.03
CA VAL A 51 -9.71 -4.44 4.07
C VAL A 51 -8.39 -3.77 4.45
N LEU A 52 -7.93 -2.88 3.58
CA LEU A 52 -6.76 -2.04 3.79
C LEU A 52 -7.19 -0.57 3.90
N ARG A 53 -6.76 0.10 4.97
CA ARG A 53 -6.85 1.55 5.10
C ARG A 53 -5.45 2.12 5.12
N PHE A 54 -5.16 3.03 4.21
CA PHE A 54 -3.89 3.72 4.12
C PHE A 54 -4.09 5.23 4.09
N ARG A 55 -2.98 5.97 4.21
CA ARG A 55 -2.90 7.41 3.94
C ARG A 55 -1.69 7.70 3.07
N ARG A 56 -1.77 8.77 2.29
CA ARG A 56 -0.70 9.32 1.44
C ARG A 56 -0.86 10.85 1.44
N LYS A 57 0.21 11.60 1.24
CA LYS A 57 0.12 13.07 1.05
C LYS A 57 -0.49 13.41 -0.31
N LEU A 58 -1.15 14.55 -0.43
CA LEU A 58 -1.63 15.05 -1.74
C LEU A 58 -0.47 15.40 -2.66
N ASP A 59 0.57 16.03 -2.08
CA ASP A 59 1.87 16.26 -2.71
C ASP A 59 2.93 15.54 -1.87
N THR A 60 3.56 14.52 -2.45
CA THR A 60 4.59 13.71 -1.82
C THR A 60 5.98 14.32 -1.96
N CYS A 61 6.12 15.35 -2.79
CA CYS A 61 7.40 15.94 -3.18
C CYS A 61 8.34 14.95 -3.89
N ASP A 62 7.81 13.86 -4.45
CA ASP A 62 8.51 12.93 -5.33
C ASP A 62 7.93 12.98 -6.77
N PRO A 63 8.30 13.98 -7.57
CA PRO A 63 7.81 14.08 -8.95
C PRO A 63 8.44 13.03 -9.89
N SER A 64 9.43 12.26 -9.45
CA SER A 64 10.07 11.21 -10.24
C SER A 64 9.24 9.94 -10.32
N HIS A 65 8.56 9.58 -9.24
CA HIS A 65 7.80 8.33 -9.14
C HIS A 65 6.29 8.57 -8.96
N ASP A 66 5.91 9.77 -8.51
CA ASP A 66 4.56 10.07 -8.07
C ASP A 66 3.89 11.21 -8.86
N ILE A 67 2.55 11.18 -8.86
CA ILE A 67 1.71 12.25 -9.41
C ILE A 67 0.98 12.95 -8.26
N ALA A 68 1.22 14.26 -8.11
CA ALA A 68 0.50 15.07 -7.13
C ALA A 68 -1.01 15.05 -7.39
N ILE A 69 -1.78 14.82 -6.33
CA ILE A 69 -3.25 14.91 -6.32
C ILE A 69 -3.61 16.37 -6.12
N THR A 70 -4.11 16.99 -7.20
CA THR A 70 -4.61 18.36 -7.19
C THR A 70 -6.13 18.35 -7.39
N LEU A 71 -6.73 19.53 -7.57
CA LEU A 71 -8.16 19.65 -7.85
C LEU A 71 -8.57 19.14 -9.25
N GLN A 72 -7.60 18.72 -10.08
CA GLN A 72 -7.86 18.16 -11.40
C GLN A 72 -8.21 16.67 -11.33
N VAL A 73 -9.00 16.20 -12.30
CA VAL A 73 -9.31 14.78 -12.46
C VAL A 73 -8.02 13.99 -12.71
N LYS A 74 -7.85 12.89 -11.97
CA LYS A 74 -6.77 11.91 -12.14
C LYS A 74 -7.36 10.53 -12.38
N PHE A 75 -6.75 9.77 -13.29
CA PHE A 75 -7.12 8.38 -13.49
C PHE A 75 -6.50 7.51 -12.39
N MET A 76 -7.28 6.59 -11.83
CA MET A 76 -6.81 5.60 -10.85
C MET A 76 -6.91 4.21 -11.47
N PRO A 77 -5.78 3.65 -11.96
CA PRO A 77 -5.75 2.27 -12.44
C PRO A 77 -5.90 1.28 -11.28
N SER A 78 -6.46 0.11 -11.56
CA SER A 78 -6.51 -1.02 -10.63
C SER A 78 -6.13 -2.31 -11.35
N ALA A 79 -5.51 -3.24 -10.63
CA ALA A 79 -5.14 -4.56 -11.11
C ALA A 79 -5.48 -5.60 -10.04
N SER A 80 -5.83 -6.82 -10.46
CA SER A 80 -6.07 -7.95 -9.57
C SER A 80 -5.23 -9.14 -10.01
N GLY A 81 -4.68 -9.86 -9.03
CA GLY A 81 -3.99 -11.14 -9.22
C GLY A 81 -4.82 -12.27 -8.60
N GLY A 82 -4.83 -13.44 -9.22
CA GLY A 82 -5.61 -14.61 -8.75
C GLY A 82 -4.84 -15.55 -7.82
N GLY A 83 -3.58 -15.27 -7.50
CA GLY A 83 -2.73 -16.11 -6.66
C GLY A 83 -1.92 -15.30 -5.66
N ASP A 84 -1.48 -15.97 -4.58
CA ASP A 84 -0.65 -15.37 -3.55
C ASP A 84 0.74 -15.04 -4.10
N VAL A 85 1.25 -13.84 -3.76
CA VAL A 85 2.61 -13.44 -4.11
C VAL A 85 3.57 -14.20 -3.20
N LEU A 86 4.42 -15.04 -3.79
CA LEU A 86 5.49 -15.71 -3.06
C LEU A 86 6.49 -14.67 -2.53
N PRO A 87 7.05 -14.85 -1.32
CA PRO A 87 8.10 -13.95 -0.85
C PRO A 87 9.30 -13.99 -1.79
N ASP A 88 9.90 -12.82 -2.06
CA ASP A 88 11.19 -12.72 -2.74
C ASP A 88 12.21 -13.62 -2.01
N SER A 89 12.90 -14.48 -2.76
CA SER A 89 13.88 -15.46 -2.26
C SER A 89 15.17 -14.81 -1.77
#